data_AF-A0A940BL33-F1
#
_entry.id   AF-A0A940BL33-F1
#
_cell.length_a   1.000
_cell.length_b   1.000
_cell.length_c   1.000
_cell.angle_alpha   90.00
_cell.angle_beta   90.00
_cell.angle_gamma   90.00
#
_symmetry.space_group_name_H-M   'P 1'
#
loop_
_entity.id
_entity.type
_entity.pdbx_description
1 polymer ?
#
loop_
_entity_poly.entity_id
_entity_poly.type
_entity_poly.pdbx_seq_one_letter_code
_entity_poly.pdbx_strand_id
1 'polypeptide(L)'
;MMRINRLFAVPALFVTLSLSAQDYFNHMDLGFNVSSTGIGADIAMPVGDYVRLRTGFTYMPKFTFKSNFGVDFMGDVSSDKLRRMKDLMSNFMGESMQDNIDMQMKPKWAQFKFLVDIMPFKNNKHWNVTLGFYAGPSTIGEAVNDPSGNTTLVGINMYNNMYIKACKGEPMFRYEDSNGGIHSFDIDGLGDKLAETRMMGAHVGNFPDGSKAVMVPDKNNQVKAEMTVSKIRPYLGIGYTTALSRDHRFNMAIDAGAMFMGGSPHVYVDNVYRVNAADDYDMISWDQAKFDETGNVDEAWVKQTPQRIDLTRDVTDIPGKVGDMVSTVKKFKCWPVLSITFTHRLF
;
A
#
# COMPACT_ATOMS: atom_id res chain seq x y z
N MET A 1 47.11 -35.19 22.18
CA MET A 1 47.19 -34.24 21.05
C MET A 1 45.87 -34.31 20.30
N MET A 2 45.21 -33.29 19.80
CA MET A 2 45.14 -31.84 20.00
C MET A 2 43.85 -31.45 19.24
N ARG A 3 43.03 -30.57 19.83
CA ARG A 3 41.79 -30.00 19.25
C ARG A 3 42.03 -29.31 17.90
N ILE A 4 40.96 -29.02 17.14
CA ILE A 4 40.61 -27.66 16.70
C ILE A 4 39.15 -27.58 16.20
N ASN A 5 38.39 -26.67 16.81
CA ASN A 5 37.06 -26.18 16.45
C ASN A 5 37.13 -25.21 15.26
N ARG A 6 36.04 -25.05 14.50
CA ARG A 6 35.62 -23.73 13.99
C ARG A 6 34.11 -23.54 14.11
N LEU A 7 33.76 -22.84 15.19
CA LEU A 7 32.48 -22.22 15.50
C LEU A 7 32.41 -20.90 14.72
N PHE A 8 31.36 -20.67 13.92
CA PHE A 8 31.05 -19.33 13.42
C PHE A 8 30.47 -18.51 14.58
N ALA A 9 31.29 -17.64 15.15
CA ALA A 9 30.90 -16.68 16.16
C ALA A 9 30.21 -15.48 15.49
N VAL A 10 28.90 -15.38 15.65
CA VAL A 10 28.18 -14.11 15.55
C VAL A 10 28.46 -13.36 16.85
N PRO A 11 29.06 -12.15 16.85
CA PRO A 11 29.12 -11.35 18.05
C PRO A 11 27.72 -10.80 18.30
N ALA A 12 26.92 -11.56 19.04
CA ALA A 12 25.86 -10.99 19.86
C ALA A 12 26.57 -10.12 20.90
N LEU A 13 26.71 -8.83 20.60
CA LEU A 13 27.15 -7.82 21.55
C LEU A 13 26.00 -7.58 22.55
N PHE A 14 25.67 -8.61 23.33
CA PHE A 14 25.03 -8.44 24.62
C PHE A 14 26.07 -7.76 25.51
N VAL A 15 25.98 -6.44 25.63
CA VAL A 15 26.57 -5.75 26.77
C VAL A 15 25.83 -6.29 27.99
N THR A 16 26.46 -7.23 28.69
CA THR A 16 26.08 -7.62 30.05
C THR A 16 26.36 -6.42 30.96
N LEU A 17 25.44 -5.46 31.01
CA LEU A 17 25.32 -4.56 32.15
C LEU A 17 24.71 -5.38 33.29
N SER A 18 25.58 -6.05 34.05
CA SER A 18 25.23 -6.48 35.40
C SER A 18 25.24 -5.22 36.29
N LEU A 19 24.24 -4.36 36.12
CA LEU A 19 24.01 -3.21 37.00
C LEU A 19 22.83 -3.54 37.91
N SER A 20 23.05 -3.34 39.22
CA SER A 20 22.06 -3.45 40.29
C SER A 20 20.72 -2.83 39.87
N ALA A 21 19.72 -3.68 39.65
CA ALA A 21 18.41 -3.33 39.11
C ALA A 21 17.48 -2.64 40.14
N GLN A 22 18.01 -2.13 41.25
CA GLN A 22 17.20 -1.63 42.37
C GLN A 22 17.27 -0.11 42.60
N ASP A 23 18.32 0.60 42.14
CA ASP A 23 18.44 2.06 42.32
C ASP A 23 18.10 2.89 41.06
N TYR A 24 18.10 2.28 39.87
CA TYR A 24 17.86 2.98 38.60
C TYR A 24 16.39 3.07 38.17
N PHE A 25 15.47 2.37 38.85
CA PHE A 25 14.05 2.28 38.47
C PHE A 25 13.10 3.15 39.32
N ASN A 26 13.63 4.02 40.20
CA ASN A 26 12.82 4.75 41.18
C ASN A 26 12.00 5.93 40.62
N HIS A 27 12.13 6.29 39.34
CA HIS A 27 11.42 7.45 38.75
C HIS A 27 10.88 7.08 37.36
N MET A 28 9.77 6.35 37.33
CA MET A 28 9.12 5.96 36.08
C MET A 28 8.02 6.98 35.71
N ASP A 29 8.07 7.43 34.47
CA ASP A 29 7.25 8.50 33.94
C ASP A 29 6.29 7.91 32.91
N LEU A 30 4.98 8.06 33.10
CA LEU A 30 3.96 7.62 32.13
C LEU A 30 3.58 8.78 31.22
N GLY A 31 3.77 8.59 29.91
CA GLY A 31 3.56 9.57 28.87
C GLY A 31 2.35 9.26 27.99
N PHE A 32 1.58 10.28 27.65
CA PHE A 32 0.65 10.29 26.52
C PHE A 32 1.22 11.18 25.42
N ASN A 33 1.27 10.69 24.19
CA ASN A 33 1.82 11.41 23.06
C ASN A 33 0.79 11.59 21.93
N VAL A 34 0.87 12.74 21.27
CA VAL A 34 0.22 13.03 20.00
C VAL A 34 1.30 13.43 19.03
N SER A 35 1.31 12.79 17.87
CA SER A 35 2.35 12.97 16.87
C SER A 35 1.78 12.90 15.46
N SER A 36 2.57 13.36 14.49
CA SER A 36 2.31 13.09 13.06
C SER A 36 2.20 11.59 12.70
N THR A 37 2.63 10.70 13.59
CA THR A 37 2.49 9.23 13.44
C THR A 37 1.28 8.66 14.19
N GLY A 38 0.48 9.52 14.82
CA GLY A 38 -0.72 9.15 15.55
C GLY A 38 -0.66 9.47 17.03
N ILE A 39 -1.55 8.84 17.78
CA ILE A 39 -1.67 8.95 19.23
C ILE A 39 -1.01 7.74 19.90
N GLY A 40 -0.48 7.92 21.09
CA GLY A 40 0.24 6.85 21.74
C GLY A 40 0.46 7.06 23.23
N ALA A 41 1.02 6.03 23.83
CA ALA A 41 1.48 6.06 25.21
C ALA A 41 2.91 5.56 25.27
N ASP A 42 3.69 6.07 26.21
CA ASP A 42 5.05 5.64 26.45
C ASP A 42 5.42 5.70 27.91
N ILE A 43 6.50 4.98 28.22
CA ILE A 43 7.13 4.97 29.52
C ILE A 43 8.51 5.57 29.32
N ALA A 44 8.81 6.59 30.11
CA ALA A 44 10.12 7.20 30.19
C ALA A 44 10.85 6.74 31.46
N MET A 45 12.11 6.35 31.30
CA MET A 45 13.00 5.87 32.34
C MET A 45 14.30 6.68 32.30
N PRO A 46 14.53 7.61 33.22
CA PRO A 46 15.81 8.29 33.37
C PRO A 46 16.90 7.29 33.75
N VAL A 47 18.00 7.26 33.01
CA VAL A 47 19.20 6.45 33.33
C VAL A 47 20.34 7.39 33.64
N GLY A 48 20.47 7.71 34.93
CA GLY A 48 21.39 8.74 35.40
C GLY A 48 20.94 10.15 35.00
N ASP A 49 21.91 11.06 34.90
CA ASP A 49 21.65 12.51 34.81
C ASP A 49 21.44 13.05 33.39
N TYR A 50 21.86 12.30 32.37
CA TYR A 50 22.03 12.78 31.00
C TYR A 50 21.29 11.94 29.95
N VAL A 51 20.76 10.78 30.34
CA VAL A 51 20.12 9.85 29.41
C VAL A 51 18.73 9.51 29.93
N ARG A 52 17.76 9.48 29.02
CA ARG A 52 16.40 8.98 29.28
C ARG A 52 16.02 8.00 28.20
N LEU A 53 15.59 6.82 28.60
CA LEU A 53 15.02 5.82 27.71
C LEU A 53 13.52 6.06 27.60
N ARG A 54 12.97 6.03 26.39
CA ARG A 54 11.53 6.10 26.13
C ARG A 54 11.12 4.89 25.32
N THR A 55 10.17 4.13 25.83
CA THR A 55 9.61 2.97 25.14
C THR A 55 8.10 3.06 25.14
N GLY A 56 7.45 2.75 24.02
CA GLY A 56 5.99 2.88 23.96
C GLY A 56 5.39 2.42 22.66
N PHE A 57 4.12 2.76 22.49
CA PHE A 57 3.34 2.40 21.33
C PHE A 57 2.61 3.62 20.78
N THR A 58 2.57 3.73 19.45
CA THR A 58 1.80 4.76 18.74
C THR A 58 0.96 4.11 17.65
N TYR A 59 -0.23 4.64 17.46
CA TYR A 59 -1.17 4.17 16.46
C TYR A 59 -1.87 5.36 15.82
N MET A 60 -2.00 5.31 14.49
CA MET A 60 -2.76 6.29 13.73
C MET A 60 -4.22 5.82 13.62
N PRO A 61 -5.19 6.58 14.17
CA PRO A 61 -6.60 6.28 13.99
C PRO A 61 -6.98 6.19 12.51
N LYS A 62 -7.98 5.35 12.21
CA LYS A 62 -8.53 5.23 10.85
C LYS A 62 -9.22 6.54 10.49
N PHE A 63 -8.73 7.21 9.46
CA PHE A 63 -9.43 8.29 8.78
C PHE A 63 -9.62 7.88 7.33
N THR A 64 -10.77 8.22 6.75
CA THR A 64 -11.09 7.95 5.36
C THR A 64 -10.83 9.21 4.56
N PHE A 65 -9.79 9.19 3.72
CA PHE A 65 -9.60 10.22 2.70
C PHE A 65 -10.20 9.70 1.39
N LYS A 66 -11.15 10.45 0.82
CA LYS A 66 -11.72 10.16 -0.50
C LYS A 66 -10.80 10.75 -1.56
N SER A 67 -10.38 9.94 -2.52
CA SER A 67 -9.60 10.39 -3.68
C SER A 67 -10.21 9.83 -4.95
N ASN A 68 -10.34 10.70 -5.95
CA ASN A 68 -10.97 10.38 -7.23
C ASN A 68 -9.88 10.01 -8.23
N PHE A 69 -9.95 8.80 -8.76
CA PHE A 69 -9.03 8.31 -9.78
C PHE A 69 -9.75 8.17 -11.11
N GLY A 70 -9.24 8.86 -12.15
CA GLY A 70 -9.79 8.73 -13.49
C GLY A 70 -9.53 7.34 -14.05
N VAL A 71 -10.57 6.72 -14.62
CA VAL A 71 -10.43 5.48 -15.37
C VAL A 71 -10.09 5.84 -16.81
N ASP A 72 -8.85 5.55 -17.21
CA ASP A 72 -8.46 5.66 -18.61
C ASP A 72 -8.70 4.33 -19.33
N PHE A 73 -9.19 4.39 -20.56
CA PHE A 73 -9.57 3.22 -21.33
C PHE A 73 -8.45 2.86 -22.30
N MET A 74 -8.02 1.60 -22.27
CA MET A 74 -6.91 1.15 -23.11
C MET A 74 -7.38 0.74 -24.50
N GLY A 75 -7.11 1.61 -25.47
CA GLY A 75 -7.24 1.33 -26.89
C GLY A 75 -7.37 2.64 -27.66
N ASP A 76 -6.85 2.71 -28.89
CA ASP A 76 -7.15 3.78 -29.85
C ASP A 76 -8.59 3.60 -30.37
N VAL A 77 -9.52 3.46 -29.44
CA VAL A 77 -10.94 3.34 -29.70
C VAL A 77 -11.43 4.77 -29.77
N SER A 78 -11.70 5.23 -30.99
CA SER A 78 -12.36 6.51 -31.25
C SER A 78 -13.38 6.81 -30.15
N SER A 79 -13.25 7.99 -29.53
CA SER A 79 -13.97 8.42 -28.32
C SER A 79 -15.49 8.16 -28.39
N ASP A 80 -16.03 8.12 -29.60
CA ASP A 80 -17.44 7.81 -29.88
C ASP A 80 -17.83 6.34 -29.68
N LYS A 81 -17.00 5.37 -30.05
CA LYS A 81 -17.27 3.94 -29.79
C LYS A 81 -17.18 3.63 -28.30
N LEU A 82 -16.21 4.23 -27.63
CA LEU A 82 -16.04 4.13 -26.19
C LEU A 82 -17.24 4.71 -25.44
N ARG A 83 -17.68 5.91 -25.84
CA ARG A 83 -18.88 6.56 -25.28
C ARG A 83 -20.14 5.72 -25.50
N ARG A 84 -20.34 5.16 -26.69
CA ARG A 84 -21.48 4.26 -26.97
C ARG A 84 -21.46 3.00 -26.13
N MET A 85 -20.28 2.41 -25.89
CA MET A 85 -20.15 1.25 -25.02
C MET A 85 -20.46 1.61 -23.56
N LYS A 86 -19.97 2.76 -23.07
CA LYS A 86 -20.34 3.31 -21.76
C LYS A 86 -21.84 3.57 -21.64
N ASP A 87 -22.47 4.13 -22.67
CA ASP A 87 -23.91 4.42 -22.68
C ASP A 87 -24.74 3.13 -22.68
N LEU A 88 -24.33 2.13 -23.48
CA LEU A 88 -24.98 0.81 -23.50
C LEU A 88 -24.87 0.11 -22.15
N MET A 89 -23.68 0.11 -21.54
CA MET A 89 -23.46 -0.51 -20.23
C MET A 89 -24.19 0.25 -19.11
N SER A 90 -24.24 1.59 -19.18
CA SER A 90 -25.00 2.40 -18.21
C SER A 90 -26.50 2.14 -18.33
N ASN A 91 -27.02 2.05 -19.56
CA ASN A 91 -28.42 1.72 -19.81
C ASN A 91 -28.76 0.28 -19.37
N PHE A 92 -27.83 -0.67 -19.56
CA PHE A 92 -28.01 -2.06 -19.15
C PHE A 92 -27.97 -2.23 -17.62
N MET A 93 -27.05 -1.54 -16.93
CA MET A 93 -26.92 -1.60 -15.48
C MET A 93 -27.93 -0.71 -14.75
N GLY A 94 -28.67 0.15 -15.47
CA GLY A 94 -29.65 1.08 -14.89
C GLY A 94 -29.05 2.22 -14.07
N GLU A 95 -27.72 2.35 -14.06
CA GLU A 95 -26.96 3.37 -13.32
C GLU A 95 -25.85 3.96 -14.20
N SER A 96 -25.58 5.26 -14.04
CA SER A 96 -24.52 5.93 -14.79
C SER A 96 -23.14 5.45 -14.32
N MET A 97 -22.36 4.88 -15.24
CA MET A 97 -20.94 4.63 -15.00
C MET A 97 -20.23 5.96 -14.76
N GLN A 98 -19.63 6.11 -13.59
CA GLN A 98 -18.81 7.27 -13.28
C GLN A 98 -17.41 7.08 -13.87
N ASP A 99 -16.84 8.14 -14.44
CA ASP A 99 -15.47 8.14 -14.98
C ASP A 99 -14.39 8.12 -13.87
N ASN A 100 -14.80 8.21 -12.60
CA ASN A 100 -13.92 8.27 -11.45
C ASN A 100 -14.22 7.15 -10.45
N ILE A 101 -13.16 6.53 -9.93
CA ILE A 101 -13.23 5.57 -8.82
C ILE A 101 -12.91 6.32 -7.53
N ASP A 102 -13.88 6.34 -6.60
CA ASP A 102 -13.65 6.76 -5.23
C ASP A 102 -12.83 5.70 -4.49
N MET A 103 -11.61 6.04 -4.11
CA MET A 103 -10.83 5.19 -3.20
C MET A 103 -10.84 5.74 -1.78
N GLN A 104 -10.89 4.82 -0.83
CA GLN A 104 -10.75 5.09 0.59
C GLN A 104 -9.34 4.70 1.03
N MET A 105 -8.56 5.68 1.46
CA MET A 105 -7.26 5.41 2.08
C MET A 105 -7.44 5.07 3.57
N LYS A 106 -6.87 3.95 4.01
CA LYS A 106 -6.90 3.40 5.37
C LYS A 106 -5.48 3.32 5.91
N PRO A 107 -5.10 4.12 6.93
CA PRO A 107 -3.80 4.00 7.56
C PRO A 107 -3.70 2.67 8.34
N LYS A 108 -2.56 1.98 8.21
CA LYS A 108 -2.21 0.76 8.96
C LYS A 108 -1.05 0.99 9.91
N TRP A 109 -0.92 2.23 10.37
CA TRP A 109 0.22 2.72 11.12
C TRP A 109 0.09 2.35 12.61
N ALA A 110 0.76 1.28 13.02
CA ALA A 110 0.79 0.80 14.40
C ALA A 110 2.23 0.42 14.75
N GLN A 111 2.86 1.13 15.68
CA GLN A 111 4.30 0.98 15.89
C GLN A 111 4.67 0.97 17.37
N PHE A 112 5.57 0.06 17.69
CA PHE A 112 6.42 0.17 18.86
C PHE A 112 7.49 1.24 18.62
N LYS A 113 7.83 2.01 19.65
CA LYS A 113 8.94 2.97 19.62
C LYS A 113 9.92 2.67 20.75
N PHE A 114 11.20 2.76 20.43
CA PHE A 114 12.28 2.75 21.41
C PHE A 114 13.23 3.89 21.09
N LEU A 115 13.30 4.87 22.00
CA LEU A 115 14.04 6.10 21.85
C LEU A 115 14.95 6.32 23.05
N VAL A 116 16.08 6.96 22.80
CA VAL A 116 17.10 7.35 23.77
C VAL A 116 17.30 8.84 23.63
N ASP A 117 16.95 9.56 24.68
CA ASP A 117 17.12 11.00 24.78
C ASP A 117 18.44 11.28 25.48
N ILE A 118 19.34 11.97 24.80
CA ILE A 118 20.62 12.41 25.35
C ILE A 118 20.52 13.90 25.62
N MET A 119 20.74 14.33 26.86
CA MET A 119 20.70 15.73 27.29
C MET A 119 22.13 16.26 27.36
N PRO A 120 22.65 16.95 26.33
CA PRO A 120 24.08 17.25 26.24
C PRO A 120 24.56 18.35 27.20
N PHE A 121 23.66 19.21 27.71
CA PHE A 121 24.03 20.38 28.50
C PHE A 121 23.86 20.15 30.00
N LYS A 122 24.96 20.25 30.76
CA LYS A 122 24.95 20.10 32.23
C LYS A 122 24.02 21.10 32.93
N ASN A 123 23.98 22.34 32.45
CA ASN A 123 23.21 23.43 33.06
C ASN A 123 21.80 23.60 32.46
N ASN A 124 21.49 22.92 31.35
CA ASN A 124 20.20 23.04 30.67
C ASN A 124 19.73 21.68 30.15
N LYS A 125 19.13 20.89 31.05
CA LYS A 125 18.61 19.54 30.76
C LYS A 125 17.27 19.54 30.03
N HIS A 126 16.77 20.70 29.61
CA HIS A 126 15.51 20.78 28.86
C HIS A 126 15.68 20.31 27.42
N TRP A 127 16.85 20.56 26.81
CA TRP A 127 17.15 20.13 25.44
C TRP A 127 17.68 18.70 25.41
N ASN A 128 17.17 17.90 24.48
CA ASN A 128 17.67 16.56 24.21
C ASN A 128 17.87 16.31 22.72
N VAL A 129 18.81 15.42 22.42
CA VAL A 129 18.96 14.77 21.12
C VAL A 129 18.38 13.37 21.26
N THR A 130 17.44 13.03 20.41
CA THR A 130 16.71 11.77 20.46
C THR A 130 17.23 10.84 19.36
N LEU A 131 17.62 9.63 19.74
CA LEU A 131 18.07 8.58 18.84
C LEU A 131 17.25 7.32 19.09
N GLY A 132 16.89 6.56 18.06
CA GLY A 132 16.21 5.30 18.30
C GLY A 132 15.61 4.68 17.05
N PHE A 133 14.55 3.92 17.23
CA PHE A 133 13.82 3.33 16.12
C PHE A 133 12.34 3.12 16.44
N TYR A 134 11.57 3.02 15.37
CA TYR A 134 10.19 2.55 15.37
C TYR A 134 10.13 1.18 14.72
N ALA A 135 9.42 0.25 15.33
CA ALA A 135 9.20 -1.10 14.80
C ALA A 135 7.69 -1.33 14.59
N GLY A 136 7.30 -1.77 13.40
CA GLY A 136 5.89 -1.99 13.08
C GLY A 136 5.68 -2.71 11.75
N PRO A 137 4.44 -2.77 11.25
CA PRO A 137 4.15 -3.37 9.96
C PRO A 137 4.84 -2.57 8.85
N SER A 138 5.21 -3.29 7.78
CA SER A 138 5.77 -2.70 6.57
C SER A 138 4.70 -1.90 5.81
N THR A 139 3.48 -2.43 5.71
CA THR A 139 2.35 -1.73 5.09
C THR A 139 1.82 -0.66 6.02
N ILE A 140 1.97 0.61 5.63
CA ILE A 140 1.58 1.79 6.42
C ILE A 140 0.28 2.42 5.95
N GLY A 141 -0.13 2.16 4.71
CA GLY A 141 -1.37 2.64 4.15
C GLY A 141 -1.91 1.68 3.09
N GLU A 142 -3.22 1.56 3.03
CA GLU A 142 -3.94 0.78 2.02
C GLU A 142 -5.02 1.67 1.41
N ALA A 143 -5.08 1.74 0.09
CA ALA A 143 -6.16 2.40 -0.64
C ALA A 143 -7.01 1.32 -1.32
N VAL A 144 -8.30 1.30 -1.02
CA VAL A 144 -9.28 0.38 -1.62
C VAL A 144 -10.55 1.14 -1.98
N ASN A 145 -11.20 0.78 -3.09
CA ASN A 145 -12.54 1.29 -3.39
C ASN A 145 -13.60 0.63 -2.51
N ASP A 146 -14.75 1.30 -2.39
CA ASP A 146 -15.96 0.68 -1.87
C ASP A 146 -16.57 -0.23 -2.95
N PRO A 147 -16.71 -1.55 -2.72
CA PRO A 147 -17.30 -2.47 -3.70
C PRO A 147 -18.78 -2.19 -3.96
N SER A 148 -19.52 -1.77 -2.93
CA SER A 148 -20.98 -1.75 -2.95
C SER A 148 -21.56 -0.53 -3.67
N GLY A 149 -20.74 0.48 -3.95
CA GLY A 149 -21.17 1.75 -4.55
C GLY A 149 -20.52 2.07 -5.90
N ASN A 150 -19.77 1.14 -6.50
CA ASN A 150 -19.02 1.41 -7.72
C ASN A 150 -19.47 0.52 -8.89
N THR A 151 -20.58 0.92 -9.52
CA THR A 151 -21.12 0.26 -10.72
C THR A 151 -20.17 0.28 -11.91
N THR A 152 -19.24 1.24 -11.99
CA THR A 152 -18.19 1.25 -13.01
C THR A 152 -17.29 0.02 -12.89
N LEU A 153 -16.83 -0.34 -11.69
CA LEU A 153 -15.96 -1.52 -11.50
C LEU A 153 -16.69 -2.84 -11.71
N VAL A 154 -17.96 -2.90 -11.33
CA VAL A 154 -18.84 -4.04 -11.64
C VAL A 154 -18.96 -4.21 -13.15
N GLY A 155 -19.24 -3.13 -13.89
CA GLY A 155 -19.38 -3.20 -15.34
C GLY A 155 -18.07 -3.51 -16.07
N ILE A 156 -16.92 -3.00 -15.59
CA ILE A 156 -15.60 -3.40 -16.09
C ILE A 156 -15.38 -4.90 -15.90
N ASN A 157 -15.70 -5.44 -14.72
CA ASN A 157 -15.56 -6.87 -14.45
C ASN A 157 -16.50 -7.73 -15.29
N MET A 158 -17.75 -7.31 -15.46
CA MET A 158 -18.69 -7.99 -16.34
C MET A 158 -18.16 -8.03 -17.77
N TYR A 159 -17.72 -6.89 -18.29
CA TYR A 159 -17.13 -6.79 -19.62
C TYR A 159 -15.87 -7.65 -19.76
N ASN A 160 -14.92 -7.57 -18.83
CA ASN A 160 -13.68 -8.35 -18.90
C ASN A 160 -13.95 -9.86 -18.82
N ASN A 161 -14.93 -10.28 -18.02
CA ASN A 161 -15.35 -11.67 -17.97
C ASN A 161 -15.95 -12.12 -19.30
N MET A 162 -16.82 -11.30 -19.89
CA MET A 162 -17.37 -11.50 -21.24
C MET A 162 -16.28 -11.57 -22.31
N TYR A 163 -15.31 -10.66 -22.29
CA TYR A 163 -14.14 -10.67 -23.16
C TYR A 163 -13.36 -11.98 -23.02
N ILE A 164 -12.96 -12.36 -21.79
CA ILE A 164 -12.20 -13.60 -21.54
C ILE A 164 -12.96 -14.85 -22.02
N LYS A 165 -14.28 -14.89 -21.85
CA LYS A 165 -15.11 -16.00 -22.32
C LYS A 165 -15.15 -16.08 -23.84
N ALA A 166 -15.42 -14.95 -24.52
CA ALA A 166 -15.38 -14.87 -25.98
C ALA A 166 -14.04 -15.36 -26.53
N CYS A 167 -12.96 -14.91 -25.92
CA CYS A 167 -11.58 -15.29 -26.19
C CYS A 167 -11.26 -16.77 -26.01
N LYS A 168 -11.99 -17.48 -25.14
CA LYS A 168 -11.85 -18.93 -24.91
C LYS A 168 -12.83 -19.77 -25.73
N GLY A 169 -13.72 -19.14 -26.51
CA GLY A 169 -14.86 -19.83 -27.13
C GLY A 169 -15.85 -20.39 -26.10
N GLU A 170 -15.85 -19.86 -24.88
CA GLU A 170 -16.80 -20.26 -23.83
C GLU A 170 -18.12 -19.48 -23.99
N PRO A 171 -19.27 -20.09 -23.66
CA PRO A 171 -20.54 -19.39 -23.71
C PRO A 171 -20.60 -18.24 -22.70
N MET A 172 -21.06 -17.10 -23.18
CA MET A 172 -21.11 -15.82 -22.47
C MET A 172 -22.01 -15.92 -21.24
N PHE A 173 -23.16 -16.55 -21.41
CA PHE A 173 -24.13 -16.79 -20.35
C PHE A 173 -24.40 -18.27 -20.19
N ARG A 174 -24.40 -18.74 -18.94
CA ARG A 174 -24.82 -20.08 -18.55
C ARG A 174 -25.79 -19.95 -17.39
N TYR A 175 -26.95 -20.57 -17.49
CA TYR A 175 -27.88 -20.70 -16.39
C TYR A 175 -28.34 -22.14 -16.24
N GLU A 176 -28.58 -22.55 -14.99
CA GLU A 176 -29.14 -23.85 -14.66
C GLU A 176 -30.62 -23.65 -14.35
N ASP A 177 -31.49 -24.38 -15.04
CA ASP A 177 -32.92 -24.35 -14.76
C ASP A 177 -33.26 -25.12 -13.47
N SER A 178 -34.49 -24.99 -12.99
CA SER A 178 -34.95 -25.64 -11.76
C SER A 178 -34.96 -27.17 -11.83
N ASN A 179 -34.77 -27.76 -13.01
CA ASN A 179 -34.70 -29.20 -13.25
C ASN A 179 -33.24 -29.68 -13.45
N GLY A 180 -32.24 -28.81 -13.24
CA GLY A 180 -30.82 -29.11 -13.43
C GLY A 180 -30.34 -29.07 -14.88
N GLY A 181 -31.17 -28.56 -15.80
CA GLY A 181 -30.80 -28.35 -17.20
C GLY A 181 -29.90 -27.14 -17.37
N ILE A 182 -28.72 -27.34 -17.97
CA ILE A 182 -27.77 -26.27 -18.24
C ILE A 182 -28.06 -25.68 -19.62
N HIS A 183 -28.39 -24.39 -19.67
CA HIS A 183 -28.60 -23.65 -20.90
C HIS A 183 -27.48 -22.62 -21.07
N SER A 184 -26.99 -22.49 -22.30
CA SER A 184 -25.97 -21.51 -22.67
C SER A 184 -26.49 -20.62 -23.79
N PHE A 185 -26.22 -19.33 -23.69
CA PHE A 185 -26.59 -18.35 -24.70
C PHE A 185 -25.38 -17.51 -25.10
N ASP A 186 -25.20 -17.40 -26.40
CA ASP A 186 -24.24 -16.53 -27.06
C ASP A 186 -24.98 -15.59 -28.01
N ILE A 187 -24.48 -14.37 -28.12
CA ILE A 187 -24.97 -13.41 -29.11
C ILE A 187 -24.04 -13.54 -30.32
N ASP A 188 -24.61 -13.92 -31.46
CA ASP A 188 -23.87 -14.08 -32.72
C ASP A 188 -23.05 -12.82 -33.05
N GLY A 189 -21.75 -12.99 -33.29
CA GLY A 189 -20.80 -11.92 -33.61
C GLY A 189 -20.47 -10.96 -32.46
N LEU A 190 -20.98 -11.18 -31.25
CA LEU A 190 -20.55 -10.43 -30.06
C LEU A 190 -19.15 -10.83 -29.62
N GLY A 191 -18.80 -12.11 -29.72
CA GLY A 191 -17.46 -12.61 -29.37
C GLY A 191 -16.37 -11.97 -30.23
N ASP A 192 -16.60 -11.85 -31.54
CA ASP A 192 -15.69 -11.21 -32.48
C ASP A 192 -15.50 -9.71 -32.15
N LYS A 193 -16.61 -9.00 -31.91
CA LYS A 193 -16.58 -7.57 -31.54
C LYS A 193 -15.92 -7.30 -30.19
N LEU A 194 -16.07 -8.21 -29.23
CA LEU A 194 -15.43 -8.08 -27.92
C LEU A 194 -13.93 -8.33 -28.03
N ALA A 195 -13.51 -9.36 -28.77
CA ALA A 195 -12.11 -9.61 -29.03
C ALA A 195 -11.41 -8.39 -29.67
N GLU A 196 -12.11 -7.66 -30.55
CA GLU A 196 -11.60 -6.42 -31.13
C GLU A 196 -11.42 -5.27 -30.12
N THR A 197 -12.20 -5.23 -29.02
CA THR A 197 -12.26 -4.06 -28.12
C THR A 197 -11.29 -4.08 -26.92
N ARG A 198 -10.58 -5.19 -26.70
CA ARG A 198 -9.58 -5.41 -25.62
C ARG A 198 -10.14 -5.25 -24.20
N MET A 199 -9.43 -5.75 -23.18
CA MET A 199 -9.85 -5.60 -21.78
C MET A 199 -9.94 -4.13 -21.35
N MET A 200 -10.91 -3.82 -20.49
CA MET A 200 -11.05 -2.54 -19.83
C MET A 200 -10.31 -2.53 -18.49
N GLY A 201 -9.50 -1.50 -18.26
CA GLY A 201 -8.77 -1.32 -17.01
C GLY A 201 -8.03 0.01 -17.01
N ALA A 202 -7.57 0.42 -15.83
CA ALA A 202 -6.84 1.66 -15.65
C ALA A 202 -5.37 1.48 -16.01
N HIS A 203 -4.82 2.38 -16.85
CA HIS A 203 -3.39 2.44 -17.11
C HIS A 203 -2.65 2.96 -15.89
N VAL A 204 -1.72 2.16 -15.38
CA VAL A 204 -0.94 2.46 -14.17
C VAL A 204 0.55 2.63 -14.46
N GLY A 205 0.92 2.84 -15.73
CA GLY A 205 2.29 3.09 -16.18
C GLY A 205 2.75 2.12 -17.27
N ASN A 206 4.00 2.27 -17.69
CA ASN A 206 4.65 1.43 -18.70
C ASN A 206 5.79 0.64 -18.07
N PHE A 207 5.90 -0.63 -18.37
CA PHE A 207 7.05 -1.44 -18.02
C PHE A 207 8.29 -1.04 -18.85
N PRO A 208 9.51 -1.46 -18.44
CA PRO A 208 10.75 -1.08 -19.12
C PRO A 208 10.86 -1.53 -20.58
N ASP A 209 10.10 -2.55 -20.99
CA ASP A 209 10.02 -3.05 -22.36
C ASP A 209 9.03 -2.27 -23.23
N GLY A 210 8.40 -1.21 -22.70
CA GLY A 210 7.41 -0.39 -23.39
C GLY A 210 5.98 -0.95 -23.34
N SER A 211 5.77 -2.10 -22.70
CA SER A 211 4.44 -2.65 -22.47
C SER A 211 3.68 -1.84 -21.42
N LYS A 212 2.36 -1.70 -21.57
CA LYS A 212 1.49 -0.98 -20.64
C LYS A 212 1.12 -1.87 -19.45
N ALA A 213 1.16 -1.32 -18.25
CA ALA A 213 0.63 -1.93 -17.04
C ALA A 213 -0.83 -1.50 -16.88
N VAL A 214 -1.75 -2.47 -16.98
CA VAL A 214 -3.20 -2.23 -16.94
C VAL A 214 -3.79 -2.91 -15.72
N MET A 215 -4.31 -2.11 -14.80
CA MET A 215 -4.94 -2.57 -13.57
C MET A 215 -6.43 -2.80 -13.80
N VAL A 216 -6.93 -3.98 -13.44
CA VAL A 216 -8.36 -4.33 -13.52
C VAL A 216 -8.92 -4.66 -12.14
N PRO A 217 -10.23 -4.55 -11.92
CA PRO A 217 -10.82 -4.91 -10.63
C PRO A 217 -10.71 -6.42 -10.39
N ASP A 218 -10.57 -6.82 -9.14
CA ASP A 218 -10.54 -8.22 -8.74
C ASP A 218 -11.94 -8.85 -8.77
N LYS A 219 -12.04 -10.14 -8.41
CA LYS A 219 -13.33 -10.87 -8.39
C LYS A 219 -14.40 -10.25 -7.47
N ASN A 220 -14.01 -9.38 -6.53
CA ASN A 220 -14.89 -8.67 -5.62
C ASN A 220 -15.22 -7.25 -6.11
N ASN A 221 -14.87 -6.90 -7.35
CA ASN A 221 -14.96 -5.55 -7.90
C ASN A 221 -14.09 -4.54 -7.15
N GLN A 222 -12.94 -5.00 -6.64
CA GLN A 222 -12.00 -4.17 -5.90
C GLN A 222 -10.71 -3.90 -6.65
N VAL A 223 -10.23 -2.68 -6.49
CA VAL A 223 -8.91 -2.20 -6.86
C VAL A 223 -8.19 -1.84 -5.57
N LYS A 224 -6.97 -2.36 -5.41
CA LYS A 224 -6.20 -2.22 -4.18
C LYS A 224 -4.78 -1.72 -4.45
N ALA A 225 -4.37 -0.71 -3.68
CA ALA A 225 -3.01 -0.24 -3.62
C ALA A 225 -2.48 -0.24 -2.16
N GLU A 226 -1.23 -0.63 -1.96
CA GLU A 226 -0.58 -0.68 -0.65
C GLU A 226 0.73 0.10 -0.65
N MET A 227 0.86 1.03 0.29
CA MET A 227 2.13 1.70 0.55
C MET A 227 2.91 0.95 1.62
N THR A 228 4.16 0.59 1.33
CA THR A 228 5.02 -0.16 2.24
C THR A 228 6.37 0.52 2.45
N VAL A 229 6.93 0.31 3.64
CA VAL A 229 8.23 0.80 4.11
C VAL A 229 8.92 -0.29 4.94
N SER A 230 10.14 -0.02 5.40
CA SER A 230 10.85 -0.95 6.28
C SER A 230 10.12 -1.17 7.62
N LYS A 231 10.17 -2.39 8.14
CA LYS A 231 9.57 -2.74 9.44
C LYS A 231 10.24 -2.01 10.61
N ILE A 232 11.56 -1.84 10.54
CA ILE A 232 12.38 -1.08 11.48
C ILE A 232 12.75 0.25 10.82
N ARG A 233 12.48 1.35 11.51
CA ARG A 233 12.61 2.71 11.01
C ARG A 233 13.46 3.51 11.99
N PRO A 234 14.76 3.70 11.70
CA PRO A 234 15.64 4.51 12.54
C PRO A 234 15.08 5.93 12.70
N TYR A 235 15.36 6.55 13.84
CA TYR A 235 14.89 7.87 14.19
C TYR A 235 16.02 8.73 14.74
N LEU A 236 16.04 9.99 14.29
CA LEU A 236 16.88 11.05 14.83
C LEU A 236 16.03 12.29 15.02
N GLY A 237 16.08 12.89 16.20
CA GLY A 237 15.33 14.10 16.51
C GLY A 237 16.03 14.97 17.54
N ILE A 238 15.44 16.14 17.73
CA ILE A 238 15.79 17.09 18.78
C ILE A 238 14.50 17.38 19.53
N GLY A 239 14.57 17.41 20.85
CA GLY A 239 13.43 17.74 21.68
C GLY A 239 13.75 18.75 22.77
N TYR A 240 12.67 19.23 23.35
CA TYR A 240 12.64 20.16 24.46
C TYR A 240 11.60 19.68 25.47
N THR A 241 12.04 19.39 26.70
CA THR A 241 11.18 18.99 27.82
C THR A 241 11.14 20.09 28.87
N THR A 242 9.94 20.49 29.27
CA THR A 242 9.72 21.45 30.37
C THR A 242 8.74 20.91 31.40
N ALA A 243 8.92 21.29 32.66
CA ALA A 243 7.92 21.06 33.70
C ALA A 243 6.74 22.04 33.52
N LEU A 244 5.52 21.52 33.59
CA LEU A 244 4.28 22.30 33.59
C LEU A 244 3.81 22.62 35.01
N SER A 245 4.12 21.74 35.97
CA SER A 245 3.76 21.94 37.38
C SER A 245 4.96 22.43 38.19
N ARG A 246 4.72 23.29 39.19
CA ARG A 246 5.72 23.72 40.18
C ARG A 246 6.35 22.53 40.92
N ASP A 247 5.60 21.45 41.06
CA ASP A 247 6.05 20.22 41.73
C ASP A 247 6.79 19.25 40.79
N HIS A 248 7.00 19.64 39.52
CA HIS A 248 7.71 18.86 38.49
C HIS A 248 7.13 17.46 38.18
N ARG A 249 5.93 17.13 38.70
CA ARG A 249 5.24 15.85 38.45
C ARG A 249 4.53 15.78 37.09
N PHE A 250 4.28 16.94 36.47
CA PHE A 250 3.70 17.04 35.14
C PHE A 250 4.68 17.74 34.22
N ASN A 251 5.06 17.05 33.14
CA ASN A 251 6.02 17.54 32.15
C ASN A 251 5.39 17.54 30.77
N MET A 252 5.83 18.46 29.93
CA MET A 252 5.53 18.50 28.50
C MET A 252 6.84 18.40 27.73
N ALA A 253 6.89 17.52 26.75
CA ALA A 253 8.00 17.41 25.82
C ALA A 253 7.51 17.65 24.39
N ILE A 254 8.26 18.45 23.65
CA ILE A 254 8.11 18.60 22.20
C ILE A 254 9.33 17.94 21.57
N ASP A 255 9.12 17.10 20.57
CA ASP A 255 10.18 16.38 19.89
C ASP A 255 9.93 16.44 18.38
N ALA A 256 10.93 16.90 17.65
CA ALA A 256 10.91 17.09 16.21
C ALA A 256 12.10 16.37 15.58
N GLY A 257 11.86 15.55 14.56
CA GLY A 257 12.91 14.76 13.93
C GLY A 257 12.48 14.10 12.64
N ALA A 258 13.32 13.19 12.19
CA ALA A 258 13.15 12.44 10.96
C ALA A 258 13.18 10.94 11.24
N MET A 259 12.13 10.25 10.83
CA MET A 259 12.04 8.79 10.83
C MET A 259 12.46 8.28 9.46
N PHE A 260 13.56 7.54 9.39
CA PHE A 260 14.08 6.97 8.16
C PHE A 260 13.30 5.71 7.80
N MET A 261 12.67 5.71 6.63
CA MET A 261 11.76 4.63 6.20
C MET A 261 12.50 3.38 5.68
N GLY A 262 13.84 3.38 5.79
CA GLY A 262 14.74 2.34 5.27
C GLY A 262 14.89 2.33 3.75
N GLY A 263 14.51 3.43 3.09
CA GLY A 263 14.52 3.58 1.64
C GLY A 263 13.39 4.49 1.19
N SER A 264 13.24 4.62 -0.13
CA SER A 264 12.02 5.17 -0.71
C SER A 264 10.86 4.20 -0.47
N PRO A 265 9.67 4.67 -0.03
CA PRO A 265 8.50 3.84 0.10
C PRO A 265 8.16 3.16 -1.23
N HIS A 266 7.58 1.96 -1.14
CA HIS A 266 7.10 1.19 -2.28
C HIS A 266 5.57 1.27 -2.35
N VAL A 267 5.02 1.35 -3.56
CA VAL A 267 3.58 1.45 -3.80
C VAL A 267 3.19 0.27 -4.64
N TYR A 268 2.62 -0.74 -4.01
CA TYR A 268 2.18 -1.95 -4.68
C TYR A 268 0.75 -1.79 -5.17
N VAL A 269 0.48 -2.31 -6.35
CA VAL A 269 -0.86 -2.45 -6.90
C VAL A 269 -1.07 -3.91 -7.27
N ASP A 270 -2.23 -4.44 -6.88
CA ASP A 270 -2.64 -5.79 -7.20
C ASP A 270 -3.43 -5.84 -8.51
N ASN A 271 -3.51 -7.02 -9.13
CA ASN A 271 -4.34 -7.30 -10.29
C ASN A 271 -4.00 -6.52 -11.56
N VAL A 272 -2.70 -6.47 -11.89
CA VAL A 272 -2.16 -5.78 -13.07
C VAL A 272 -1.78 -6.76 -14.17
N TYR A 273 -2.25 -6.48 -15.38
CA TYR A 273 -1.92 -7.17 -16.62
C TYR A 273 -0.86 -6.40 -17.39
N ARG A 274 -0.03 -7.12 -18.16
CA ARG A 274 1.00 -6.54 -19.02
C ARG A 274 0.52 -6.56 -20.47
N VAL A 275 0.43 -5.40 -21.11
CA VAL A 275 -0.14 -5.26 -22.45
C VAL A 275 0.90 -4.64 -23.38
N ASN A 276 1.47 -5.42 -24.30
CA ASN A 276 2.47 -4.91 -25.26
C ASN A 276 1.83 -3.92 -26.24
N ALA A 277 2.54 -2.81 -26.53
CA ALA A 277 2.10 -1.82 -27.51
C ALA A 277 2.68 -2.05 -28.92
N ALA A 278 3.80 -2.79 -29.03
CA ALA A 278 4.52 -3.05 -30.28
C ALA A 278 4.12 -4.36 -30.97
N ASP A 279 3.45 -5.27 -30.25
CA ASP A 279 2.87 -6.49 -30.82
C ASP A 279 1.39 -6.21 -31.04
N ASP A 280 1.02 -5.99 -32.30
CA ASP A 280 -0.34 -5.65 -32.74
C ASP A 280 -1.36 -6.81 -32.50
N TYR A 281 -0.97 -7.86 -31.78
CA TYR A 281 -1.67 -9.15 -31.74
C TYR A 281 -1.74 -9.85 -30.37
N ASP A 282 -1.21 -9.29 -29.27
CA ASP A 282 -1.03 -10.06 -28.01
C ASP A 282 -2.03 -9.77 -26.89
N MET A 283 -3.26 -9.44 -27.25
CA MET A 283 -4.47 -9.95 -26.58
C MET A 283 -5.54 -10.17 -27.65
N ILE A 284 -5.39 -11.29 -28.36
CA ILE A 284 -6.38 -11.97 -29.19
C ILE A 284 -6.80 -11.15 -30.41
N SER A 285 -6.03 -11.32 -31.46
CA SER A 285 -6.65 -11.45 -32.77
C SER A 285 -7.21 -12.88 -32.89
N TRP A 286 -8.44 -13.04 -33.39
CA TRP A 286 -9.04 -14.35 -33.65
C TRP A 286 -8.29 -15.17 -34.70
N ASP A 287 -7.54 -14.49 -35.56
CA ASP A 287 -6.70 -15.01 -36.64
C ASP A 287 -5.36 -15.60 -36.15
N GLN A 288 -4.96 -15.41 -34.89
CA GLN A 288 -3.75 -16.00 -34.30
C GLN A 288 -3.98 -16.87 -33.05
N ALA A 289 -5.24 -17.07 -32.64
CA ALA A 289 -5.56 -18.09 -31.65
C ALA A 289 -5.10 -19.47 -32.16
N LYS A 290 -4.05 -20.04 -31.54
CA LYS A 290 -3.69 -21.42 -31.80
C LYS A 290 -4.70 -22.29 -31.08
N PHE A 291 -5.39 -23.14 -31.83
CA PHE A 291 -6.30 -24.10 -31.25
C PHE A 291 -5.54 -25.41 -31.02
N ASP A 292 -5.74 -26.04 -29.88
CA ASP A 292 -5.35 -27.42 -29.68
C ASP A 292 -6.08 -28.33 -30.67
N GLU A 293 -5.67 -29.60 -30.73
CA GLU A 293 -6.22 -30.59 -31.67
C GLU A 293 -7.74 -30.82 -31.48
N THR A 294 -8.32 -30.34 -30.38
CA THR A 294 -9.74 -30.39 -30.04
C THR A 294 -10.50 -29.09 -30.31
N GLY A 295 -9.84 -28.05 -30.85
CA GLY A 295 -10.48 -26.80 -31.19
C GLY A 295 -10.61 -25.79 -30.05
N ASN A 296 -9.90 -25.99 -28.93
CA ASN A 296 -9.84 -25.03 -27.82
C ASN A 296 -8.61 -24.14 -27.94
N VAL A 297 -8.66 -22.89 -27.51
CA VAL A 297 -7.51 -21.97 -27.55
C VAL A 297 -6.37 -22.49 -26.66
N ASP A 298 -5.15 -22.55 -27.20
CA ASP A 298 -3.91 -23.00 -26.56
C ASP A 298 -3.74 -22.33 -25.18
N GLU A 299 -3.80 -23.15 -24.14
CA GLU A 299 -3.85 -22.74 -22.74
C GLU A 299 -2.66 -21.89 -22.29
N ALA A 300 -1.55 -21.85 -23.04
CA ALA A 300 -0.37 -21.05 -22.71
C ALA A 300 -0.63 -19.54 -22.79
N TRP A 301 -1.55 -19.09 -23.65
CA TRP A 301 -1.76 -17.67 -24.01
C TRP A 301 -2.89 -16.98 -23.25
N VAL A 302 -3.78 -17.77 -22.64
CA VAL A 302 -4.88 -17.32 -21.74
C VAL A 302 -4.38 -17.06 -20.31
N LYS A 303 -3.10 -17.36 -20.01
CA LYS A 303 -2.50 -17.32 -18.67
C LYS A 303 -1.68 -16.05 -18.40
N GLN A 304 -2.13 -14.87 -18.86
CA GLN A 304 -1.66 -13.66 -18.17
C GLN A 304 -2.23 -13.70 -16.76
N THR A 305 -1.41 -14.19 -15.82
CA THR A 305 -1.77 -14.16 -14.42
C THR A 305 -1.65 -12.71 -13.95
N PRO A 306 -2.71 -12.13 -13.39
CA PRO A 306 -2.62 -10.80 -12.83
C PRO A 306 -1.50 -10.75 -11.80
N GLN A 307 -0.63 -9.74 -11.94
CA GLN A 307 0.54 -9.60 -11.11
C GLN A 307 0.33 -8.48 -10.09
N ARG A 308 1.01 -8.64 -8.95
CA ARG A 308 1.26 -7.54 -8.03
C ARG A 308 2.54 -6.83 -8.50
N ILE A 309 2.44 -5.54 -8.82
CA ILE A 309 3.58 -4.75 -9.30
C ILE A 309 3.89 -3.60 -8.33
N ASP A 310 5.14 -3.16 -8.29
CA ASP A 310 5.54 -1.95 -7.56
C ASP A 310 5.60 -0.75 -8.50
N LEU A 311 4.63 0.15 -8.37
CA LEU A 311 4.56 1.38 -9.16
C LEU A 311 5.80 2.28 -9.00
N THR A 312 6.53 2.15 -7.89
CA THR A 312 7.69 2.99 -7.66
C THR A 312 8.94 2.50 -8.40
N ARG A 313 8.95 1.24 -8.86
CA ARG A 313 10.14 0.58 -9.39
C ARG A 313 9.92 -0.09 -10.73
N ASP A 314 8.81 -0.80 -10.89
CA ASP A 314 8.59 -1.72 -11.99
C ASP A 314 8.00 -1.03 -13.24
N VAL A 315 7.48 0.20 -13.11
CA VAL A 315 6.87 0.97 -14.21
C VAL A 315 7.29 2.45 -14.21
N THR A 316 7.19 3.09 -15.38
CA THR A 316 7.39 4.53 -15.65
C THR A 316 6.12 5.15 -16.23
N ASP A 317 6.11 6.46 -16.47
CA ASP A 317 5.03 7.17 -17.18
C ASP A 317 3.62 6.91 -16.62
N ILE A 318 3.51 6.89 -15.30
CA ILE A 318 2.24 6.72 -14.61
C ILE A 318 1.38 7.97 -14.88
N PRO A 319 0.19 7.83 -15.47
CA PRO A 319 -0.61 8.98 -15.89
C PRO A 319 -1.26 9.72 -14.72
N GLY A 320 -1.51 11.02 -14.92
CA GLY A 320 -2.33 11.87 -14.07
C GLY A 320 -1.82 12.03 -12.63
N LYS A 321 -2.75 12.35 -11.72
CA LYS A 321 -2.46 12.64 -10.29
C LYS A 321 -1.83 11.46 -9.55
N VAL A 322 -2.06 10.22 -10.02
CA VAL A 322 -1.43 9.02 -9.45
C VAL A 322 0.09 9.09 -9.65
N GLY A 323 0.54 9.42 -10.87
CA GLY A 323 1.95 9.54 -11.18
C GLY A 323 2.63 10.65 -10.39
N ASP A 324 1.97 11.80 -10.22
CA ASP A 324 2.47 12.89 -9.38
C ASP A 324 2.64 12.45 -7.93
N MET A 325 1.66 11.71 -7.38
CA MET A 325 1.73 11.19 -6.01
C MET A 325 2.83 10.14 -5.87
N VAL A 326 2.94 9.18 -6.79
CA VAL A 326 3.98 8.14 -6.76
C VAL A 326 5.37 8.76 -6.90
N SER A 327 5.56 9.73 -7.81
CA SER A 327 6.84 10.43 -7.99
C SER A 327 7.23 11.24 -6.75
N THR A 328 6.25 11.82 -6.06
CA THR A 328 6.43 12.53 -4.79
C THR A 328 6.84 11.56 -3.68
N VAL A 329 6.11 10.45 -3.52
CA VAL A 329 6.40 9.40 -2.54
C VAL A 329 7.82 8.84 -2.72
N LYS A 330 8.27 8.61 -3.97
CA LYS A 330 9.64 8.15 -4.26
C LYS A 330 10.74 9.05 -3.70
N LYS A 331 10.49 10.35 -3.56
CA LYS A 331 11.45 11.33 -3.04
C LYS A 331 11.52 11.33 -1.51
N PHE A 332 10.44 10.94 -0.83
CA PHE A 332 10.39 10.90 0.63
C PHE A 332 11.12 9.68 1.19
N LYS A 333 12.39 9.82 1.57
CA LYS A 333 13.15 8.74 2.26
C LYS A 333 12.97 8.75 3.78
N CYS A 334 12.52 9.89 4.31
CA CYS A 334 12.23 10.07 5.72
C CYS A 334 10.85 10.70 5.91
N TRP A 335 10.21 10.31 7.01
CA TRP A 335 8.96 10.89 7.48
C TRP A 335 9.26 11.93 8.57
N PRO A 336 8.87 13.20 8.40
CA PRO A 336 9.03 14.19 9.45
C PRO A 336 8.14 13.81 10.63
N VAL A 337 8.73 13.66 11.80
CA VAL A 337 8.00 13.40 13.04
C VAL A 337 7.98 14.67 13.85
N LEU A 338 6.78 15.18 14.10
CA LEU A 338 6.54 16.16 15.16
C LEU A 338 5.68 15.48 16.22
N SER A 339 6.09 15.58 17.48
CA SER A 339 5.37 15.00 18.61
C SER A 339 5.33 15.92 19.82
N ILE A 340 4.19 15.88 20.51
CA ILE A 340 3.98 16.51 21.81
C ILE A 340 3.64 15.39 22.78
N THR A 341 4.34 15.33 23.91
CA THR A 341 4.17 14.30 24.94
C THR A 341 3.89 14.96 26.28
N PHE A 342 2.81 14.56 26.92
CA PHE A 342 2.48 14.93 28.30
C PHE A 342 2.83 13.77 29.20
N THR A 343 3.61 14.03 30.23
CA THR A 343 4.17 12.98 31.10
C THR A 343 3.80 13.24 32.54
N HIS A 344 3.35 12.20 33.23
CA HIS A 344 3.11 12.20 34.67
C HIS A 344 4.12 11.29 35.37
N ARG A 345 4.79 11.84 36.39
CA ARG A 345 5.72 11.07 37.23
C ARG A 345 4.94 10.26 38.25
N LEU A 346 5.10 8.94 38.23
CA LEU A 346 4.36 8.03 39.10
C LEU A 346 4.93 7.97 40.52
N PHE A 347 6.25 8.04 40.67
CA PHE A 347 6.97 7.93 41.93
C PHE A 347 8.15 8.91 41.98
#